data_AF-A0A099KI14-F1
#
_entry.id   AF-A0A099KI14-F1
#
_cell.length_a   1.000
_cell.length_b   1.000
_cell.length_c   1.000
_cell.angle_alpha   90.00
_cell.angle_beta   90.00
_cell.angle_gamma   90.00
#
_symmetry.space_group_name_H-M   'P 1'
#
loop_
_entity.id
_entity.type
_entity.pdbx_description
1 polymer ?
#
loop_
_entity_poly.entity_id
_entity_poly.type
_entity_poly.pdbx_seq_one_letter_code
_entity_poly.pdbx_strand_id
1 'polypeptide(L)'
;MDSISGFESLALPRAKVMAYQKEFILWEKLTALHQFSTQEKEPPPNRLARHWYDVDCLLNMNFADPLNSDEAMQAVIEMKKYRWASPGVDCEAILQGQISLIPEAQRLESITKDHEEAVSGGMFFTKPGPFEAIAERLNTTQKEINDSIQSTRHFIRRI
;
A
#
# COMPACT_ATOMS: atom_id res chain seq x y z
N MET A 1 -2.89 3.01 32.72
CA MET A 1 -4.34 3.22 32.57
C MET A 1 -5.02 1.88 32.81
N ASP A 2 -4.59 1.22 33.89
CA ASP A 2 -4.88 -0.18 34.16
C ASP A 2 -5.73 -0.23 35.43
N SER A 3 -6.88 -0.91 35.29
CA SER A 3 -7.75 -1.41 36.35
C SER A 3 -8.64 -0.39 37.08
N ILE A 4 -9.67 0.12 36.39
CA ILE A 4 -10.92 0.43 37.10
C ILE A 4 -11.59 -0.92 37.40
N SER A 5 -11.61 -1.31 38.66
CA SER A 5 -12.26 -2.55 39.12
C SER A 5 -13.72 -2.59 38.62
N GLY A 6 -14.10 -3.68 37.94
CA GLY A 6 -15.44 -3.90 37.38
C GLY A 6 -15.57 -3.74 35.86
N PHE A 7 -14.63 -3.08 35.17
CA PHE A 7 -14.69 -2.90 33.71
C PHE A 7 -14.58 -4.21 32.92
N GLU A 8 -13.86 -5.20 33.45
CA GLU A 8 -13.73 -6.53 32.82
C GLU A 8 -15.06 -7.29 32.74
N SER A 9 -16.05 -6.90 33.55
CA SER A 9 -17.38 -7.50 33.58
C SER A 9 -18.40 -6.83 32.64
N LEU A 10 -18.01 -5.73 31.98
CA LEU A 10 -18.89 -5.01 31.05
C LEU A 10 -18.95 -5.74 29.71
N ALA A 11 -20.14 -6.25 29.35
CA ALA A 11 -20.40 -6.71 28.01
C ALA A 11 -20.50 -5.51 27.06
N LEU A 12 -19.44 -5.26 26.27
CA LEU A 12 -19.46 -4.23 25.24
C LEU A 12 -20.40 -4.63 24.08
N PRO A 13 -21.13 -3.67 23.50
CA PRO A 13 -21.99 -3.95 22.35
C PRO A 13 -21.15 -4.43 21.16
N ARG A 14 -21.61 -5.51 20.50
CA ARG A 14 -20.99 -6.00 19.26
C ARG A 14 -21.76 -5.43 18.06
N ALA A 15 -21.03 -4.84 17.12
CA ALA A 15 -21.58 -4.39 15.85
C ALA A 15 -21.12 -5.32 14.72
N LYS A 16 -22.02 -5.57 13.75
CA LYS A 16 -21.64 -6.12 12.45
C LYS A 16 -21.49 -4.96 11.48
N VAL A 17 -20.28 -4.77 10.96
CA VAL A 17 -19.99 -3.72 9.98
C VAL A 17 -19.91 -4.33 8.58
N MET A 18 -20.36 -3.57 7.59
CA MET A 18 -20.10 -3.88 6.18
C MET A 18 -18.78 -3.22 5.81
N ALA A 19 -17.77 -4.02 5.50
CA ALA A 19 -16.49 -3.55 5.00
C ALA A 19 -16.37 -3.88 3.50
N TYR A 20 -15.54 -3.11 2.81
CA TYR A 20 -15.25 -3.35 1.40
C TYR A 20 -14.43 -4.64 1.22
N GLN A 21 -14.42 -5.18 0.00
CA GLN A 21 -13.66 -6.40 -0.31
C GLN A 21 -12.16 -6.16 -0.14
N LYS A 22 -11.45 -7.15 0.39
CA LYS A 22 -10.05 -6.99 0.84
C LYS A 22 -9.10 -6.75 -0.32
N GLU A 23 -9.34 -7.43 -1.42
CA GLU A 23 -8.60 -7.34 -2.66
C GLU A 23 -8.66 -5.92 -3.22
N PHE A 24 -9.86 -5.31 -3.22
CA PHE A 24 -10.03 -3.92 -3.65
C PHE A 24 -9.31 -2.94 -2.72
N ILE A 25 -9.40 -3.12 -1.39
CA ILE A 25 -8.69 -2.27 -0.42
C ILE A 25 -7.18 -2.35 -0.64
N LEU A 26 -6.65 -3.56 -0.85
CA LEU A 26 -5.23 -3.76 -1.11
C LEU A 26 -4.81 -3.05 -2.41
N TRP A 27 -5.56 -3.22 -3.49
CA TRP A 27 -5.27 -2.56 -4.76
C TRP A 27 -5.40 -1.04 -4.70
N GLU A 28 -6.33 -0.49 -3.91
CA GLU A 28 -6.39 0.96 -3.66
C GLU A 28 -5.12 1.47 -2.98
N LYS A 29 -4.55 0.70 -2.05
CA LYS A 29 -3.30 1.05 -1.36
C LYS A 29 -2.07 0.89 -2.26
N LEU A 30 -1.99 -0.20 -3.02
CA LEU A 30 -0.90 -0.44 -3.99
C LEU A 30 -0.86 0.64 -5.08
N THR A 31 -2.02 0.99 -5.65
CA THR A 31 -2.10 2.07 -6.65
C THR A 31 -1.84 3.45 -6.04
N ALA A 32 -2.16 3.68 -4.76
CA ALA A 32 -1.75 4.90 -4.07
C ALA A 32 -0.22 4.99 -3.92
N LEU A 33 0.46 3.89 -3.58
CA LEU A 33 1.94 3.88 -3.57
C LEU A 33 2.52 4.11 -4.96
N HIS A 34 1.92 3.53 -6.00
CA HIS A 34 2.30 3.84 -7.39
C HIS A 34 2.22 5.33 -7.67
N GLN A 35 1.07 5.95 -7.38
CA GLN A 35 0.89 7.38 -7.55
C GLN A 35 1.94 8.19 -6.77
N PHE A 36 2.12 7.92 -5.48
CA PHE A 36 3.10 8.66 -4.67
C PHE A 36 4.54 8.42 -5.10
N SER A 37 4.84 7.29 -5.74
CA SER A 37 6.17 6.98 -6.23
C SER A 37 6.49 7.63 -7.57
N THR A 38 5.49 7.90 -8.42
CA THR A 38 5.70 8.36 -9.80
C THR A 38 5.22 9.78 -10.09
N GLN A 39 4.34 10.35 -9.25
CA GLN A 39 3.81 11.69 -9.50
C GLN A 39 4.92 12.75 -9.59
N GLU A 40 4.80 13.70 -10.52
CA GLU A 40 5.78 14.76 -10.74
C GLU A 40 5.84 15.74 -9.56
N LYS A 41 4.67 16.03 -8.99
CA LYS A 41 4.58 16.96 -7.85
C LYS A 41 4.95 16.24 -6.57
N GLU A 42 5.96 16.76 -5.87
CA GLU A 42 6.29 16.26 -4.54
C GLU A 42 5.06 16.30 -3.63
N PRO A 43 4.65 15.15 -3.06
CA PRO A 43 3.62 15.15 -2.05
C PRO A 43 4.10 15.93 -0.81
N PRO A 44 3.19 16.52 -0.02
CA PRO A 44 3.55 17.11 1.26
C PRO A 44 4.32 16.08 2.08
N PRO A 45 5.52 16.39 2.58
CA PRO A 45 6.40 15.39 3.18
C PRO A 45 5.83 14.78 4.47
N ASN A 46 4.81 15.41 5.06
CA ASN A 46 4.24 14.97 6.31
C ASN A 46 3.24 13.83 6.14
N ARG A 47 3.43 12.77 6.94
CA ARG A 47 2.54 11.62 7.08
C ARG A 47 2.41 10.77 5.81
N LEU A 48 3.46 10.71 5.00
CA LEU A 48 3.55 9.84 3.84
C LEU A 48 4.01 8.43 4.18
N ALA A 49 4.99 8.29 5.07
CA ALA A 49 5.59 7.01 5.45
C ALA A 49 4.56 5.99 5.94
N ARG A 50 3.48 6.45 6.56
CA ARG A 50 2.35 5.60 6.99
C ARG A 50 1.73 4.81 5.85
N HIS A 51 1.75 5.32 4.61
CA HIS A 51 1.17 4.63 3.46
C HIS A 51 1.98 3.38 3.11
N TRP A 52 3.31 3.46 3.17
CA TRP A 52 4.19 2.32 3.00
C TRP A 52 4.07 1.33 4.16
N TYR A 53 4.03 1.84 5.40
CA TYR A 53 3.81 1.00 6.58
C TYR A 53 2.46 0.24 6.51
N ASP A 54 1.38 0.91 6.12
CA ASP A 54 0.07 0.27 5.93
C ASP A 54 0.14 -0.88 4.93
N VAL A 55 0.73 -0.65 3.75
CA VAL A 55 0.84 -1.70 2.71
C VAL A 55 1.68 -2.87 3.19
N ASP A 56 2.82 -2.59 3.81
CA ASP A 56 3.69 -3.62 4.38
C ASP A 56 2.96 -4.46 5.43
N CYS A 57 2.17 -3.83 6.30
CA CYS A 57 1.34 -4.56 7.26
C CYS A 57 0.29 -5.44 6.56
N LEU A 58 -0.43 -4.90 5.57
CA LEU A 58 -1.47 -5.64 4.83
C LEU A 58 -0.88 -6.87 4.12
N LEU A 59 0.30 -6.74 3.52
CA LEU A 59 0.98 -7.83 2.85
C LEU A 59 1.51 -8.87 3.86
N ASN A 60 2.19 -8.43 4.93
CA ASN A 60 2.75 -9.34 5.94
C ASN A 60 1.67 -10.13 6.70
N MET A 61 0.44 -9.59 6.81
CA MET A 61 -0.68 -10.31 7.44
C MET A 61 -1.49 -11.18 6.47
N ASN A 62 -1.06 -11.30 5.20
CA ASN A 62 -1.81 -11.96 4.14
C ASN A 62 -3.25 -11.44 4.03
N PHE A 63 -3.44 -10.12 4.07
CA PHE A 63 -4.75 -9.49 4.07
C PHE A 63 -5.56 -9.84 2.80
N ALA A 64 -4.90 -9.80 1.65
CA ALA A 64 -5.35 -10.27 0.35
C ALA A 64 -4.13 -10.65 -0.49
N ASP A 65 -4.32 -11.46 -1.52
CA ASP A 65 -3.24 -11.87 -2.44
C ASP A 65 -3.24 -10.98 -3.70
N PRO A 66 -2.23 -10.11 -3.89
CA PRO A 66 -2.15 -9.26 -5.07
C PRO A 66 -1.90 -10.05 -6.36
N LEU A 67 -1.38 -11.27 -6.29
CA LEU A 67 -1.09 -12.10 -7.48
C LEU A 67 -2.31 -12.89 -7.97
N ASN A 68 -3.36 -12.99 -7.16
CA ASN A 68 -4.59 -13.75 -7.44
C ASN A 68 -5.85 -12.88 -7.34
N SER A 69 -5.76 -11.59 -7.68
CA SER A 69 -6.86 -10.62 -7.56
C SER A 69 -7.02 -9.70 -8.78
N ASP A 70 -6.91 -10.27 -9.98
CA ASP A 70 -6.96 -9.56 -11.26
C ASP A 70 -8.21 -8.69 -11.45
N GLU A 71 -9.38 -9.15 -10.99
CA GLU A 71 -10.64 -8.39 -11.07
C GLU A 71 -10.54 -7.07 -10.28
N ALA A 72 -10.06 -7.14 -9.04
CA ALA A 72 -9.87 -5.97 -8.19
C ALA A 72 -8.79 -5.04 -8.75
N MET A 73 -7.68 -5.60 -9.25
CA MET A 73 -6.63 -4.84 -9.93
C MET A 73 -7.20 -3.99 -11.06
N GLN A 74 -7.88 -4.64 -12.02
CA GLN A 74 -8.40 -3.98 -13.21
C GLN A 74 -9.45 -2.93 -12.84
N ALA A 75 -10.37 -3.25 -11.94
CA ALA A 75 -11.41 -2.33 -11.51
C ALA A 75 -10.84 -1.07 -10.81
N VAL A 76 -9.84 -1.24 -9.94
CA VAL A 76 -9.21 -0.11 -9.24
C VAL A 76 -8.39 0.74 -10.21
N ILE A 77 -7.64 0.13 -11.13
CA ILE A 77 -6.87 0.87 -12.16
C ILE A 77 -7.81 1.69 -13.04
N GLU A 78 -8.89 1.08 -13.54
CA GLU A 78 -9.89 1.77 -14.37
C GLU A 78 -10.51 2.95 -13.61
N MET A 79 -10.87 2.75 -12.34
CA MET A 79 -11.40 3.81 -11.48
C MET A 79 -10.36 4.95 -11.26
N LYS A 80 -9.09 4.60 -11.00
CA LYS A 80 -8.00 5.54 -10.72
C LYS A 80 -7.68 6.43 -11.91
N LYS A 81 -7.66 5.84 -13.11
CA LYS A 81 -7.43 6.53 -14.39
C LYS A 81 -8.31 7.77 -14.56
N TYR A 82 -9.61 7.68 -14.27
CA TYR A 82 -10.53 8.80 -14.47
C TYR A 82 -10.68 9.70 -13.25
N ARG A 83 -10.61 9.14 -12.03
CA ARG A 83 -11.04 9.85 -10.82
C ARG A 83 -9.89 10.48 -10.03
N TRP A 84 -8.64 10.02 -10.24
CA TRP A 84 -7.46 10.51 -9.53
C TRP A 84 -6.24 10.67 -10.44
N ALA A 85 -6.46 11.07 -11.71
CA ALA A 85 -5.37 11.41 -12.62
C ALA A 85 -4.46 12.48 -11.98
N SER A 86 -3.15 12.21 -11.97
CA SER A 86 -2.13 13.11 -11.43
C SER A 86 -1.00 13.24 -12.46
N PRO A 87 -0.42 14.43 -12.68
CA PRO A 87 0.73 14.59 -13.59
C PRO A 87 1.87 13.63 -13.23
N GLY A 88 2.43 12.95 -14.24
CA GLY A 88 3.46 11.93 -14.09
C GLY A 88 2.98 10.52 -13.73
N VAL A 89 1.69 10.32 -13.47
CA VAL A 89 1.17 9.02 -13.00
C VAL A 89 0.45 8.28 -14.12
N ASP A 90 1.02 7.17 -14.56
CA ASP A 90 0.37 6.22 -15.47
C ASP A 90 -0.10 4.97 -14.70
N CYS A 91 -1.37 4.96 -14.29
CA CYS A 91 -1.95 3.79 -13.64
C CYS A 91 -2.10 2.59 -14.58
N GLU A 92 -2.20 2.80 -15.90
CA GLU A 92 -2.32 1.71 -16.87
C GLU A 92 -0.99 0.98 -17.09
N ALA A 93 0.14 1.62 -16.78
CA ALA A 93 1.45 0.96 -16.74
C ALA A 93 1.48 -0.26 -15.79
N ILE A 94 0.67 -0.25 -14.74
CA ILE A 94 0.54 -1.39 -13.81
C ILE A 94 0.05 -2.64 -14.56
N LEU A 95 -0.88 -2.50 -15.52
CA LEU A 95 -1.36 -3.61 -16.37
C LEU A 95 -0.25 -4.19 -17.26
N GLN A 96 0.90 -3.53 -17.34
CA GLN A 96 2.09 -3.96 -18.06
C GLN A 96 3.18 -4.52 -17.15
N GLY A 97 2.89 -4.70 -15.86
CA GLY A 97 3.89 -5.11 -14.87
C GLY A 97 4.92 -4.01 -14.64
N GLN A 98 4.45 -2.77 -14.51
CA GLN A 98 5.26 -1.60 -14.18
C GLN A 98 4.71 -0.88 -12.94
N ILE A 99 4.23 -1.63 -11.94
CA ILE A 99 3.94 -1.03 -10.64
C ILE A 99 5.25 -0.52 -10.02
N SER A 100 5.18 0.63 -9.35
CA SER A 100 6.30 1.29 -8.68
C SER A 100 5.88 1.58 -7.25
N LEU A 101 6.31 0.76 -6.31
CA LEU A 101 6.04 0.96 -4.89
C LEU A 101 7.15 1.78 -4.23
N ILE A 102 8.33 1.82 -4.83
CA ILE A 102 9.51 2.51 -4.30
C ILE A 102 9.81 3.75 -5.16
N PRO A 103 9.77 4.96 -4.58
CA PRO A 103 10.10 6.19 -5.31
C PRO A 103 11.59 6.31 -5.62
N GLU A 104 11.93 7.30 -6.45
CA GLU A 104 13.32 7.73 -6.66
C GLU A 104 13.99 8.22 -5.37
N ALA A 105 15.32 8.20 -5.35
CA ALA A 105 16.14 8.37 -4.15
C ALA A 105 15.80 9.64 -3.33
N GLN A 106 15.62 10.80 -3.97
CA GLN A 106 15.33 12.05 -3.26
C GLN A 106 14.00 11.98 -2.47
N ARG A 107 12.97 11.39 -3.08
CA ARG A 107 11.67 11.22 -2.43
C ARG A 107 11.72 10.10 -1.38
N LEU A 108 12.49 9.04 -1.64
CA LEU A 108 12.71 7.97 -0.67
C LEU A 108 13.38 8.47 0.62
N GLU A 109 14.39 9.34 0.51
CA GLU A 109 15.03 10.00 1.65
C GLU A 109 14.03 10.85 2.45
N SER A 110 13.17 11.60 1.75
CA SER A 110 12.14 12.43 2.39
C SER A 110 11.12 11.59 3.17
N ILE A 111 10.70 10.43 2.62
CA ILE A 111 9.78 9.51 3.29
C ILE A 111 10.47 8.81 4.47
N THR A 112 11.75 8.46 4.34
CA THR A 112 12.54 7.88 5.43
C THR A 112 12.59 8.81 6.63
N LYS A 113 12.84 10.10 6.39
CA LYS A 113 12.79 11.13 7.45
C LYS A 113 11.38 11.28 8.06
N ASP A 114 10.33 11.30 7.25
CA ASP A 114 8.94 11.34 7.76
C ASP A 114 8.62 10.11 8.61
N HIS A 115 9.16 8.94 8.28
CA HIS A 115 9.02 7.73 9.09
C HIS A 115 9.65 7.90 10.48
N GLU A 116 10.88 8.41 10.54
CA GLU A 116 11.58 8.68 11.81
C GLU A 116 10.81 9.70 12.68
N GLU A 117 10.28 10.75 12.06
CA GLU A 117 9.43 11.74 12.72
C GLU A 117 8.12 11.12 13.22
N ALA A 118 7.48 10.23 12.45
CA ALA A 118 6.27 9.53 12.86
C ALA A 118 6.52 8.55 14.02
N VAL A 119 7.66 7.85 14.03
CA VAL A 119 8.05 6.95 15.12
C VAL A 119 8.33 7.73 16.39
N SER A 120 9.14 8.79 16.31
CA SER A 120 9.49 9.64 17.47
C SER A 120 8.27 10.41 17.99
N GLY A 121 7.35 10.80 17.11
CA GLY A 121 6.08 11.45 17.45
C GLY A 121 5.01 10.51 18.04
N GLY A 122 5.29 9.22 18.20
CA GLY A 122 4.35 8.27 18.82
C GLY A 122 3.14 7.94 17.95
N MET A 123 3.27 8.01 16.62
CA MET A 123 2.17 7.72 15.71
C MET A 123 1.73 6.24 15.76
N PHE A 124 2.64 5.32 16.04
CA PHE A 124 2.39 3.89 15.97
C PHE A 124 2.15 3.27 17.35
N PHE A 125 1.12 2.43 17.47
CA PHE A 125 0.83 1.67 18.70
C PHE A 125 1.93 0.66 19.05
N THR A 126 2.56 0.09 18.02
CA THR A 126 3.75 -0.76 18.14
C THR A 126 4.85 -0.11 17.33
N LYS A 127 6.06 -0.04 17.88
CA LYS A 127 7.19 0.58 17.18
C LYS A 127 7.47 -0.19 15.89
N PRO A 128 7.34 0.44 14.71
CA PRO A 128 7.68 -0.20 13.45
C PRO A 128 9.19 -0.40 13.34
N GLY A 129 9.60 -1.32 12.46
CA GLY A 129 11.00 -1.45 12.06
C GLY A 129 11.51 -0.20 11.32
N PRO A 130 12.82 -0.14 11.01
CA PRO A 130 13.38 0.93 10.18
C PRO A 130 12.69 0.96 8.80
N PHE A 131 12.62 2.14 8.19
CA PHE A 131 11.90 2.33 6.93
C PHE A 131 12.55 1.54 5.78
N GLU A 132 13.86 1.38 5.83
CA GLU A 132 14.66 0.59 4.88
C GLU A 132 14.15 -0.84 4.81
N ALA A 133 13.85 -1.46 5.96
CA ALA A 133 13.33 -2.82 6.00
C ALA A 133 11.91 -2.92 5.40
N ILE A 134 11.10 -1.87 5.57
CA ILE A 134 9.78 -1.77 4.91
C ILE A 134 9.97 -1.65 3.40
N ALA A 135 10.85 -0.76 2.94
CA ALA A 135 11.14 -0.55 1.53
C ALA A 135 11.70 -1.80 0.86
N GLU A 136 12.58 -2.57 1.52
CA GLU A 136 13.11 -3.83 1.00
C GLU A 136 12.02 -4.88 0.75
N ARG A 137 11.12 -5.08 1.73
CA ARG A 137 9.99 -6.02 1.57
C ARG A 137 9.07 -5.60 0.43
N LEU A 138 8.73 -4.31 0.38
CA LEU A 138 7.87 -3.77 -0.68
C LEU A 138 8.54 -3.82 -2.07
N ASN A 139 9.86 -3.65 -2.16
CA ASN A 139 10.60 -3.84 -3.40
C ASN A 139 10.57 -5.29 -3.90
N THR A 140 10.61 -6.26 -2.98
CA THR A 140 10.41 -7.68 -3.32
C THR A 140 9.01 -7.91 -3.88
N THR A 141 7.97 -7.45 -3.18
CA THR A 141 6.58 -7.57 -3.67
C THR A 141 6.36 -6.86 -5.00
N GLN A 142 6.96 -5.69 -5.21
CA GLN A 142 6.91 -4.97 -6.49
C GLN A 142 7.41 -5.86 -7.64
N LYS A 143 8.54 -6.55 -7.45
CA LYS A 143 9.11 -7.46 -8.46
C LYS A 143 8.18 -8.64 -8.71
N GLU A 144 7.68 -9.27 -7.67
CA GLU A 144 6.76 -10.42 -7.77
C GLU A 144 5.48 -10.07 -8.56
N ILE A 145 4.87 -8.91 -8.27
CA ILE A 145 3.68 -8.42 -8.99
C ILE A 145 4.03 -8.17 -10.47
N ASN A 146 5.13 -7.46 -10.74
CA ASN A 146 5.54 -7.14 -12.10
C ASN A 146 5.85 -8.40 -12.92
N ASP A 147 6.59 -9.34 -12.35
CA ASP A 147 6.96 -10.61 -13.00
C ASP A 147 5.73 -11.48 -13.28
N SER A 148 4.78 -11.54 -12.34
CA SER A 148 3.51 -12.27 -12.52
C SER A 148 2.69 -11.70 -13.68
N ILE A 149 2.49 -10.37 -13.72
CA ILE A 149 1.72 -9.70 -14.77
C ILE A 149 2.38 -9.90 -16.14
N GLN A 150 3.71 -9.76 -16.22
CA GLN A 150 4.46 -9.96 -17.46
C GLN A 150 4.39 -11.41 -17.96
N SER A 151 4.49 -12.38 -17.05
CA SER A 151 4.39 -13.82 -17.35
C SER A 151 3.02 -14.19 -17.89
N THR A 152 1.95 -13.74 -17.24
CA THR A 152 0.55 -13.98 -17.68
C THR A 152 0.31 -13.40 -19.08
N ARG A 153 0.82 -12.20 -19.36
CA ARG A 153 0.69 -11.58 -20.69
C ARG A 153 1.46 -12.32 -21.78
N HIS A 154 2.66 -12.79 -21.47
CA HIS A 154 3.45 -13.59 -22.42
C HIS A 154 2.76 -14.90 -22.78
N PHE A 155 2.08 -15.52 -21.80
CA PHE A 155 1.27 -16.71 -22.02
C PHE A 155 0.09 -16.42 -22.97
N ILE A 156 -0.68 -15.35 -22.71
CA ILE A 156 -1.83 -14.98 -23.55
C ILE A 156 -1.41 -14.64 -24.99
N ARG A 157 -0.26 -13.98 -25.20
CA ARG A 157 0.23 -13.62 -26.54
C ARG A 157 0.72 -14.80 -27.40
N ARG A 158 0.87 -15.99 -26.81
CA ARG A 158 1.37 -17.20 -27.49
C ARG A 158 0.24 -18.15 -27.93
N ILE A 159 -1.01 -17.84 -27.58
CA ILE A 159 -2.23 -18.56 -27.99
C ILE A 159 -2.83 -17.85 -29.20
#